data_AF-A0A5C6PZR8-F1
#
_entry.id   AF-A0A5C6PZR8-F1
#
_cell.length_a   1.000
_cell.length_b   1.000
_cell.length_c   1.000
_cell.angle_alpha   90.00
_cell.angle_beta   90.00
_cell.angle_gamma   90.00
#
_symmetry.space_group_name_H-M   'P 1'
#
loop_
_entity.id
_entity.type
_entity.pdbx_description
1 polymer ?
#
loop_
_entity_poly.entity_id
_entity_poly.type
_entity_poly.pdbx_seq_one_letter_code
_entity_poly.pdbx_strand_id
1 'polypeptide(L)'
;MTARETGPVTHTAGGTTAPRRRRPRVAFVVVAVVAALFFAYDLYEAITNLVLVPQDVRYQNNEFFDEVGVDGLAATPPWAALVANVLLPVVAWGGALLVARRRPLWQVVLAFVAGLALVGSVSLTITAYVLSI
;
A
#
# COMPACT_ATOMS: atom_id res chain seq x y z
N MET A 1 29.88 69.32 37.81
CA MET A 1 29.17 68.71 36.67
C MET A 1 29.22 67.20 36.83
N THR A 2 28.07 66.58 36.61
CA THR A 2 27.63 65.23 37.05
C THR A 2 28.14 64.07 36.20
N ALA A 3 28.19 62.90 36.86
CA ALA A 3 28.38 61.52 36.41
C ALA A 3 27.87 61.11 35.00
N ARG A 4 28.58 60.14 34.38
CA ARG A 4 28.00 58.84 33.96
C ARG A 4 29.08 57.84 33.54
N GLU A 5 29.14 56.72 34.26
CA GLU A 5 29.74 55.46 33.80
C GLU A 5 28.91 54.91 32.63
N THR A 6 29.58 54.51 31.55
CA THR A 6 28.98 53.63 30.53
C THR A 6 30.06 52.65 30.07
N GLY A 7 30.12 51.49 30.73
CA GLY A 7 30.88 50.34 30.23
C GLY A 7 30.22 49.79 28.95
N PRO A 8 30.99 49.27 27.99
CA PRO A 8 30.42 48.51 26.89
C PRO A 8 30.03 47.12 27.41
N VAL A 9 28.72 46.91 27.61
CA VAL A 9 28.13 45.58 27.72
C VAL A 9 28.27 44.93 26.34
N THR A 10 29.36 44.20 26.12
CA THR A 10 29.47 43.31 24.97
C THR A 10 28.51 42.16 25.17
N HIS A 11 27.29 42.32 24.64
CA HIS A 11 26.37 41.22 24.42
C HIS A 11 27.09 40.20 23.52
N THR A 12 27.60 39.13 24.13
CA THR A 12 27.88 37.88 23.40
C THR A 12 26.58 37.48 22.72
N ALA A 13 26.52 37.70 21.41
CA ALA A 13 25.46 37.17 20.55
C ALA A 13 25.54 35.65 20.66
N GLY A 14 24.81 35.10 21.64
CA GLY A 14 24.56 33.68 21.75
C GLY A 14 23.88 33.27 20.45
N GLY A 15 24.64 32.59 19.60
CA GLY A 15 24.11 31.98 18.39
C GLY A 15 23.08 30.94 18.80
N THR A 16 21.82 31.37 18.90
CA THR A 16 20.67 30.48 19.03
C THR A 16 20.67 29.62 17.78
N THR A 17 21.23 28.42 17.93
CA THR A 17 21.24 27.41 16.87
C THR A 17 19.80 26.95 16.75
N ALA A 18 19.01 27.62 15.91
CA ALA A 18 17.63 27.26 15.69
C ALA A 18 17.57 25.77 15.28
N PRO A 19 16.76 24.92 15.93
CA PRO A 19 16.71 23.51 15.60
C PRO A 19 16.30 23.36 14.13
N ARG A 20 17.23 22.89 13.31
CA ARG A 20 17.01 22.59 11.88
C ARG A 20 15.80 21.66 11.79
N ARG A 21 14.74 22.12 11.14
CA ARG A 21 13.47 21.41 10.89
C ARG A 21 13.71 20.07 10.18
N ARG A 22 14.11 19.02 10.90
CA ARG A 22 14.30 17.64 10.38
C ARG A 22 12.99 16.86 10.22
N ARG A 23 11.84 17.44 10.59
CA ARG A 23 10.54 16.76 10.69
C ARG A 23 9.86 16.29 9.38
N PRO A 24 10.08 16.85 8.17
CA PRO A 24 9.33 16.41 6.98
C PRO A 24 9.68 15.00 6.50
N ARG A 25 10.94 14.57 6.64
CA ARG A 25 11.41 13.30 6.09
C ARG A 25 11.05 12.09 6.94
N VAL A 26 11.11 12.22 8.28
CA VAL A 26 10.76 11.12 9.19
C VAL A 26 9.27 10.80 9.10
N ALA A 27 8.41 11.82 9.14
CA ALA A 27 6.96 11.63 9.02
C ALA A 27 6.58 10.96 7.69
N PHE A 28 7.22 11.35 6.59
CA PHE A 28 7.05 10.69 5.29
C PHE A 28 7.42 9.21 5.34
N VAL A 29 8.59 8.88 5.90
CA VAL A 29 9.06 7.48 6.00
C VAL A 29 8.09 6.65 6.84
N VAL A 30 7.65 7.17 7.99
CA VAL A 30 6.69 6.47 8.85
C VAL A 30 5.38 6.19 8.10
N VAL A 31 4.81 7.19 7.42
CA VAL A 31 3.58 7.00 6.63
C VAL A 31 3.79 5.99 5.51
N ALA A 32 4.91 6.08 4.79
CA ALA A 32 5.19 5.16 3.69
C ALA A 32 5.39 3.72 4.16
N VAL A 33 6.03 3.51 5.31
CA VAL A 33 6.21 2.18 5.92
C VAL A 33 4.88 1.63 6.41
N VAL A 34 4.09 2.42 7.14
CA VAL A 34 2.76 1.99 7.61
C VAL A 34 1.87 1.63 6.42
N ALA A 35 1.83 2.47 5.39
CA ALA A 35 1.10 2.16 4.17
C ALA A 35 1.62 0.88 3.51
N ALA A 36 2.94 0.72 3.38
CA ALA A 36 3.55 -0.48 2.81
C ALA A 36 3.13 -1.76 3.55
N LEU A 37 2.97 -1.71 4.88
CA LEU A 37 2.46 -2.87 5.65
C LEU A 37 1.03 -3.24 5.26
N PHE A 38 0.15 -2.25 5.04
CA PHE A 38 -1.21 -2.53 4.57
C PHE A 38 -1.22 -3.15 3.17
N PHE A 39 -0.48 -2.58 2.21
CA PHE A 39 -0.36 -3.18 0.87
C PHE A 39 0.30 -4.57 0.89
N ALA A 40 1.24 -4.80 1.81
CA ALA A 40 1.86 -6.12 1.99
C ALA A 40 0.87 -7.14 2.52
N TYR A 41 -0.06 -6.72 3.38
CA TYR A 41 -1.14 -7.58 3.85
C TYR A 41 -2.11 -7.93 2.71
N ASP A 42 -2.53 -6.95 1.89
CA ASP A 42 -3.34 -7.23 0.68
C ASP A 42 -2.63 -8.19 -0.28
N LEU A 43 -1.31 -8.02 -0.46
CA LEU A 43 -0.50 -8.91 -1.28
C LEU A 43 -0.45 -10.34 -0.71
N TYR A 44 -0.32 -10.49 0.60
CA TYR A 44 -0.37 -11.80 1.26
C TYR A 44 -1.71 -12.50 1.03
N GLU A 45 -2.83 -11.78 1.18
CA GLU A 45 -4.16 -12.33 0.90
C GLU A 45 -4.29 -12.75 -0.57
N ALA A 46 -3.83 -11.90 -1.50
CA ALA A 46 -3.89 -12.20 -2.92
C ALA A 46 -3.04 -13.43 -3.31
N ILE A 47 -1.85 -13.59 -2.73
CA ILE A 47 -1.01 -14.78 -2.93
C ILE A 47 -1.69 -16.02 -2.36
N THR A 48 -2.28 -15.91 -1.16
CA THR A 48 -3.02 -17.01 -0.54
C THR A 48 -4.17 -17.46 -1.46
N ASN A 49 -4.92 -16.51 -2.02
CA ASN A 49 -6.00 -16.82 -2.97
C ASN A 49 -5.45 -17.46 -4.26
N LEU A 50 -4.33 -16.96 -4.80
CA LEU A 50 -3.71 -17.54 -5.99
C LEU A 50 -3.31 -19.01 -5.79
N VAL A 51 -2.88 -19.38 -4.58
CA VAL A 51 -2.48 -20.76 -4.26
C VAL A 51 -3.69 -21.63 -3.92
N LEU A 52 -4.63 -21.14 -3.11
CA LEU A 52 -5.72 -21.96 -2.57
C LEU A 52 -6.91 -22.11 -3.53
N VAL A 53 -7.24 -21.10 -4.34
CA VAL A 53 -8.40 -21.19 -5.27
C VAL A 53 -8.23 -22.34 -6.27
N PRO A 54 -7.06 -22.55 -6.90
CA PRO A 54 -6.87 -23.71 -7.79
C PRO A 54 -6.98 -25.08 -7.09
N GLN A 55 -6.93 -25.12 -5.75
CA GLN A 55 -7.06 -26.35 -4.97
C GLN A 55 -8.50 -26.63 -4.52
N ASP A 56 -9.46 -25.80 -4.92
CA ASP A 56 -10.87 -26.06 -4.64
C ASP A 56 -11.35 -27.34 -5.35
N VAL A 57 -12.21 -28.10 -4.68
CA VAL A 57 -12.80 -29.37 -5.15
C VAL A 57 -13.44 -29.20 -6.52
N ARG A 58 -13.99 -28.00 -6.77
CA ARG A 58 -14.56 -27.61 -8.06
C ARG A 58 -13.62 -27.86 -9.25
N TYR A 59 -12.33 -27.59 -9.10
CA TYR A 59 -11.35 -27.70 -10.18
C TYR A 59 -10.63 -29.05 -10.18
N GLN A 60 -10.65 -29.76 -9.05
CA GLN A 60 -9.98 -31.05 -8.90
C GLN A 60 -10.76 -32.21 -9.55
N ASN A 61 -12.09 -32.09 -9.68
CA ASN A 61 -12.94 -33.17 -10.18
C ASN A 61 -13.07 -33.21 -11.72
N ASN A 62 -12.31 -32.41 -12.45
CA ASN A 62 -12.42 -32.33 -13.91
C ASN A 62 -12.16 -33.68 -14.62
N GLU A 63 -11.20 -34.48 -14.14
CA GLU A 63 -10.93 -35.82 -14.68
C GLU A 63 -12.12 -36.76 -14.50
N PHE A 64 -12.77 -36.71 -13.32
CA PHE A 64 -14.00 -37.46 -13.08
C PHE A 64 -15.15 -37.01 -13.98
N PHE A 65 -15.30 -35.71 -14.24
CA PHE A 65 -16.36 -35.22 -15.13
C PHE A 65 -16.19 -35.71 -16.58
N ASP A 66 -14.95 -35.80 -17.05
CA ASP A 66 -14.61 -36.36 -18.36
C ASP A 66 -14.93 -37.87 -18.43
N GLU A 67 -14.58 -38.63 -17.38
CA GLU A 67 -14.85 -40.08 -17.32
C GLU A 67 -16.34 -40.44 -17.33
N VAL A 68 -17.19 -39.63 -16.70
CA VAL A 68 -18.63 -39.88 -16.60
C VAL A 68 -19.43 -39.20 -17.75
N GLY A 69 -18.73 -38.56 -18.70
CA GLY A 69 -19.33 -37.94 -19.89
C GLY A 69 -20.15 -36.68 -19.59
N VAL A 70 -19.76 -35.94 -18.54
CA VAL A 70 -20.38 -34.69 -18.08
C VAL A 70 -19.38 -33.53 -18.11
N ASP A 71 -18.50 -33.54 -19.10
CA ASP A 71 -17.38 -32.64 -19.32
C ASP A 71 -17.77 -31.15 -19.39
N GLY A 72 -19.05 -30.84 -19.67
CA GLY A 72 -19.59 -29.48 -19.56
C GLY A 72 -19.61 -28.90 -18.13
N LEU A 73 -19.42 -29.73 -17.10
CA LEU A 73 -19.28 -29.29 -15.71
C LEU A 73 -17.83 -28.99 -15.31
N ALA A 74 -16.85 -29.33 -16.17
CA ALA A 74 -15.46 -29.03 -15.89
C ALA A 74 -15.22 -27.52 -15.83
N ALA A 75 -14.48 -27.08 -14.81
CA ALA A 75 -14.20 -25.68 -14.58
C ALA A 75 -12.68 -25.41 -14.58
N THR A 76 -12.28 -24.21 -14.99
CA THR A 76 -10.89 -23.77 -14.91
C THR A 76 -10.75 -22.69 -13.85
N PRO A 77 -9.71 -22.72 -13.00
CA PRO A 77 -9.45 -21.63 -12.07
C PRO A 77 -9.33 -20.28 -12.81
N PRO A 78 -9.84 -19.18 -12.23
CA PRO A 78 -9.80 -17.86 -12.86
C PRO A 78 -8.41 -17.22 -12.77
N TRP A 79 -7.41 -17.83 -13.41
CA TRP A 79 -6.00 -17.46 -13.34
C TRP A 79 -5.73 -15.98 -13.62
N ALA A 80 -6.39 -15.43 -14.64
CA ALA A 80 -6.22 -14.01 -14.98
C ALA A 80 -6.62 -13.09 -13.81
N ALA A 81 -7.73 -13.40 -13.14
CA ALA A 81 -8.21 -12.63 -12.00
C ALA A 81 -7.27 -12.81 -10.78
N LEU A 82 -6.79 -14.03 -10.52
CA LEU A 82 -5.86 -14.31 -9.43
C LEU A 82 -4.51 -13.58 -9.61
N VAL A 83 -3.95 -13.62 -10.82
CA VAL A 83 -2.70 -12.91 -11.16
C VAL A 83 -2.90 -11.40 -11.07
N ALA A 84 -4.02 -10.88 -11.59
CA ALA A 84 -4.35 -9.46 -11.47
C ALA A 84 -4.43 -9.03 -10.01
N ASN A 85 -5.06 -9.84 -9.15
CA ASN A 85 -5.20 -9.57 -7.72
C ASN A 85 -3.84 -9.46 -7.01
N VAL A 86 -2.85 -10.28 -7.39
CA VAL A 86 -1.49 -10.23 -6.83
C VAL A 86 -0.71 -9.01 -7.31
N LEU A 87 -0.82 -8.64 -8.59
CA LEU A 87 -0.09 -7.49 -9.14
C LEU A 87 -0.63 -6.16 -8.62
N LEU A 88 -1.92 -6.11 -8.32
CA LEU A 88 -2.63 -4.89 -7.95
C LEU A 88 -2.01 -4.14 -6.75
N PRO A 89 -1.78 -4.75 -5.56
CA PRO A 89 -1.21 -4.04 -4.42
C PRO A 89 0.21 -3.52 -4.69
N VAL A 90 1.02 -4.25 -5.47
CA VAL A 90 2.38 -3.85 -5.84
C VAL A 90 2.37 -2.61 -6.72
N VAL A 91 1.54 -2.62 -7.77
CA VAL A 91 1.42 -1.50 -8.71
C VAL A 91 0.79 -0.29 -8.03
N ALA A 92 -0.25 -0.49 -7.22
CA ALA A 92 -0.93 0.59 -6.49
C ALA A 92 0.01 1.26 -5.48
N TRP A 93 0.79 0.50 -4.71
CA TRP A 93 1.78 1.05 -3.80
C TRP A 93 2.88 1.83 -4.53
N GLY A 94 3.44 1.26 -5.61
CA GLY A 94 4.45 1.92 -6.43
C GLY A 94 3.93 3.21 -7.07
N GLY A 95 2.69 3.19 -7.58
CA GLY A 95 2.01 4.36 -8.12
C GLY A 95 1.76 5.44 -7.07
N ALA A 96 1.24 5.07 -5.89
CA ALA A 96 1.02 5.99 -4.79
C ALA A 96 2.35 6.63 -4.32
N LEU A 97 3.41 5.85 -4.20
CA LEU A 97 4.74 6.33 -3.82
C LEU A 97 5.30 7.31 -4.87
N LEU A 98 5.11 7.02 -6.16
CA LEU A 98 5.53 7.88 -7.26
C LEU A 98 4.81 9.23 -7.25
N VAL A 99 3.52 9.23 -6.92
CA VAL A 99 2.71 10.46 -6.76
C VAL A 99 3.15 11.24 -5.52
N ALA A 100 3.44 10.55 -4.42
CA ALA A 100 3.73 11.13 -3.11
C ALA A 100 5.12 11.78 -2.99
N ARG A 101 6.14 11.34 -3.75
CA ARG A 101 7.57 11.66 -3.55
C ARG A 101 7.98 13.14 -3.49
N ARG A 102 7.13 14.08 -3.93
CA ARG A 102 7.39 15.53 -3.91
C ARG A 102 6.20 16.34 -3.38
N ARG A 103 5.32 15.71 -2.62
CA ARG A 103 4.06 16.32 -2.16
C ARG A 103 4.09 16.62 -0.66
N PRO A 104 3.27 17.59 -0.18
CA PRO A 104 3.08 17.81 1.25
C PRO A 104 2.46 16.57 1.92
N LEU A 105 2.71 16.40 3.22
CA LEU A 105 2.38 15.16 3.95
C LEU A 105 0.91 14.75 3.86
N TRP A 106 -0.03 15.70 3.86
CA TRP A 106 -1.46 15.38 3.72
C TRP A 106 -1.79 14.75 2.35
N GLN A 107 -1.15 15.21 1.27
CA GLN A 107 -1.30 14.62 -0.06
C GLN A 107 -0.66 13.23 -0.14
N VAL A 108 0.43 13.00 0.60
CA VAL A 108 1.07 11.68 0.71
C VAL A 108 0.11 10.68 1.36
N VAL A 109 -0.50 11.06 2.48
CA VAL A 109 -1.51 10.23 3.17
C VAL A 109 -2.68 9.95 2.24
N LEU A 110 -3.24 10.97 1.58
CA LEU A 110 -4.34 10.78 0.64
C LEU A 110 -3.98 9.86 -0.54
N ALA A 111 -2.77 9.97 -1.08
CA ALA A 111 -2.32 9.11 -2.17
C ALA A 111 -2.28 7.62 -1.76
N PHE A 112 -1.75 7.32 -0.57
CA PHE A 112 -1.73 5.95 -0.06
C PHE A 112 -3.11 5.44 0.31
N VAL A 113 -3.95 6.26 0.96
CA VAL A 113 -5.34 5.89 1.28
C VAL A 113 -6.14 5.62 0.01
N ALA A 114 -6.00 6.46 -1.02
CA ALA A 114 -6.65 6.24 -2.31
C ALA A 114 -6.17 4.94 -2.98
N GLY A 115 -4.86 4.66 -2.92
CA GLY A 115 -4.31 3.40 -3.41
C GLY A 115 -4.89 2.18 -2.67
N LEU A 116 -4.99 2.22 -1.34
CA LEU A 116 -5.60 1.16 -0.54
C LEU A 116 -7.09 0.99 -0.85
N ALA A 117 -7.83 2.08 -0.99
CA ALA A 117 -9.25 2.03 -1.36
C ALA A 117 -9.45 1.39 -2.75
N LEU A 118 -8.57 1.70 -3.70
CA LEU A 118 -8.56 1.09 -5.03
C LEU A 118 -8.26 -0.41 -4.94
N VAL A 119 -7.23 -0.81 -4.19
CA VAL A 119 -6.89 -2.23 -3.98
C VAL A 119 -8.06 -2.97 -3.35
N GLY A 120 -8.61 -2.46 -2.25
CA GLY A 120 -9.72 -3.09 -1.55
C GLY A 120 -10.96 -3.23 -2.43
N SER A 121 -11.34 -2.19 -3.17
CA SER A 121 -12.50 -2.24 -4.07
C SER A 121 -12.36 -3.26 -5.19
N VAL A 122 -11.19 -3.30 -5.85
CA VAL A 122 -10.96 -4.24 -6.95
C VAL A 122 -10.79 -5.67 -6.43
N SER A 123 -10.12 -5.86 -5.29
CA SER A 123 -9.94 -7.19 -4.67
C SER A 123 -11.29 -7.79 -4.24
N LEU A 124 -12.21 -6.97 -3.69
CA LEU A 124 -13.58 -7.39 -3.40
C LEU A 124 -14.32 -7.79 -4.68
N THR A 125 -14.17 -7.01 -5.75
CA THR A 125 -14.80 -7.29 -7.05
C THR A 125 -14.28 -8.60 -7.65
N ILE A 126 -12.96 -8.83 -7.59
CA ILE A 126 -12.33 -10.07 -8.06
C ILE A 126 -12.85 -11.25 -7.24
N THR A 127 -12.85 -11.14 -5.91
CA THR A 127 -13.37 -12.19 -5.02
C THR A 127 -14.82 -12.52 -5.35
N ALA A 128 -15.68 -11.51 -5.52
CA ALA A 128 -17.08 -11.72 -5.89
C ALA A 128 -17.23 -12.40 -7.26
N TYR A 129 -16.40 -12.03 -8.24
CA TYR A 129 -16.38 -12.68 -9.55
C TYR A 129 -15.98 -14.15 -9.45
N VAL A 130 -14.89 -14.46 -8.74
CA VAL A 130 -14.38 -15.82 -8.52
C VAL A 130 -15.43 -16.71 -7.86
N LEU A 131 -16.22 -16.17 -6.93
CA LEU A 131 -17.30 -16.90 -6.25
C LEU A 131 -18.56 -17.08 -7.12
N SER A 132 -18.72 -16.28 -8.18
CA SER A 132 -19.92 -16.27 -9.03
C SER A 132 -19.82 -17.16 -10.26
N ILE A 133 -18.61 -17.36 -10.76
CA ILE A 133 -18.35 -18.33 -11.83
C ILE A 133 -18.38 -19.70 -11.21
#